data_AF-A0A5J4KDN0-F1
#
_entry.id   AF-A0A5J4KDN0-F1
#
_cell.length_a   1.000
_cell.length_b   1.000
_cell.length_c   1.000
_cell.angle_alpha   90.00
_cell.angle_beta   90.00
_cell.angle_gamma   90.00
#
_symmetry.space_group_name_H-M   'P 1'
#
loop_
_entity.id
_entity.type
_entity.pdbx_description
1 polymer ?
#
loop_
_entity_poly.entity_id
_entity_poly.type
_entity_poly.pdbx_seq_one_letter_code
_entity_poly.pdbx_strand_id
1 'polypeptide(L)'
;MPSPAHIQRGGSASAHEIAPSGSFSQRRDLLLRALLVLFLVALAMSAALTYLFFTRRWPVATLAPSLTVIPRQLHFNESLTLVGKGFGAGDLLILRRDGMIPLRDAHGQPLRVQANAIGAFAIQVTVTPDWQPGEHQLLVVDETQLLSIATTITVLSSPSTPAQLRLSDYTVDLGADLPGTTTRLAITLLNAGDGQLNWRASCDRSWLGVDPASGSFIGSEVVTLVAQRGDLAAGSYTAHVTFLQQAGGQGRPAQVLTVTMTVLGPSATLSIAPASLSYTASSDAQAPLRQTVALQNHSQQALDWSSHVTTNAGGDWLQVTPSAGHLAAEASITLSVTVSPASLSVGDYQGTVHFESVGGAGEGPQLLVSLHVVASGQLVLTPSALSFTTTQGQNPPPQSLTLYNNGGLTVGWSLTSSTSDNGPWLGATPTSGTLAPGARVTVKVQINVAGLAPGSYQGSLIFSAGALKQEITVTLTVQTLALPTISVEPAILIFDVPHGTTPAAETVTITNGGNAPLNWIITADQSDPPLKITPESGGPLAPGQDVTVSIVPMLSQVPANTSLSLTLTVAERDQNLASLVSPQQVLVLIAVI
;
A
#
# COMPACT_ATOMS: atom_id res chain seq x y z
N MET A 1 33.45 58.09 -28.83
CA MET A 1 34.17 58.62 -30.00
C MET A 1 33.34 58.35 -31.26
N PRO A 2 33.50 59.14 -32.34
CA PRO A 2 32.48 59.26 -33.40
C PRO A 2 32.91 58.71 -34.80
N SER A 3 31.92 58.59 -35.68
CA SER A 3 31.83 59.02 -37.11
C SER A 3 33.01 59.81 -37.77
N PRO A 4 33.04 60.01 -39.12
CA PRO A 4 32.52 59.22 -40.27
C PRO A 4 33.38 59.33 -41.58
N ALA A 5 32.82 58.90 -42.74
CA ALA A 5 32.75 59.53 -44.10
C ALA A 5 33.77 60.62 -44.60
N HIS A 6 34.03 60.92 -45.91
CA HIS A 6 33.77 60.37 -47.28
C HIS A 6 34.26 61.44 -48.35
N ILE A 7 34.36 61.14 -49.66
CA ILE A 7 34.22 62.05 -50.86
C ILE A 7 35.42 62.89 -51.49
N GLN A 8 35.78 62.52 -52.76
CA GLN A 8 36.05 63.33 -54.02
C GLN A 8 37.28 64.30 -54.21
N ARG A 9 37.73 64.82 -55.41
CA ARG A 9 37.43 64.71 -56.89
C ARG A 9 38.55 65.32 -57.82
N GLY A 10 38.61 64.94 -59.14
CA GLY A 10 39.04 65.76 -60.34
C GLY A 10 40.55 65.92 -60.68
N GLY A 11 41.06 66.23 -61.92
CA GLY A 11 40.53 66.32 -63.31
C GLY A 11 41.45 67.09 -64.34
N SER A 12 41.50 66.71 -65.66
CA SER A 12 42.01 67.46 -66.89
C SER A 12 43.54 67.85 -67.07
N ALA A 13 44.13 68.24 -68.24
CA ALA A 13 44.01 67.91 -69.72
C ALA A 13 45.10 68.62 -70.63
N SER A 14 45.29 68.19 -71.92
CA SER A 14 45.92 68.91 -73.11
C SER A 14 47.47 69.19 -73.19
N ALA A 15 48.15 69.56 -74.33
CA ALA A 15 48.05 69.29 -75.81
C ALA A 15 49.23 69.94 -76.67
N HIS A 16 49.49 69.48 -77.92
CA HIS A 16 50.30 70.08 -79.06
C HIS A 16 51.86 70.28 -78.92
N GLU A 17 52.73 70.50 -79.95
CA GLU A 17 52.86 70.22 -81.42
C GLU A 17 54.29 70.71 -81.91
N ILE A 18 54.69 70.44 -83.18
CA ILE A 18 55.56 71.24 -84.11
C ILE A 18 56.88 70.58 -84.61
N ALA A 19 57.14 70.72 -85.93
CA ALA A 19 58.40 70.44 -86.64
C ALA A 19 58.72 71.56 -87.67
N PRO A 20 59.99 71.77 -88.08
CA PRO A 20 60.28 72.49 -89.34
C PRO A 20 61.43 71.91 -90.20
N SER A 21 61.62 72.52 -91.37
CA SER A 21 62.37 72.04 -92.56
C SER A 21 63.61 72.88 -92.91
N GLY A 22 64.54 72.36 -93.75
CA GLY A 22 65.67 73.17 -94.27
C GLY A 22 66.62 72.52 -95.28
N SER A 23 66.78 73.19 -96.43
CA SER A 23 67.84 73.24 -97.48
C SER A 23 68.74 72.02 -97.86
N PHE A 24 69.31 72.06 -99.08
CA PHE A 24 69.60 70.86 -99.88
C PHE A 24 71.04 70.72 -100.45
N SER A 25 71.93 71.72 -100.33
CA SER A 25 73.27 71.67 -100.97
C SER A 25 74.34 70.98 -100.12
N GLN A 26 74.31 71.14 -98.80
CA GLN A 26 75.17 70.40 -97.86
C GLN A 26 74.86 68.88 -97.89
N ARG A 27 73.64 68.52 -98.29
CA ARG A 27 73.13 67.14 -98.29
C ARG A 27 73.91 66.19 -99.20
N ARG A 28 74.52 66.65 -100.31
CA ARG A 28 75.14 65.72 -101.28
C ARG A 28 76.47 65.14 -100.81
N ASP A 29 77.31 65.94 -100.14
CA ASP A 29 78.59 65.47 -99.56
C ASP A 29 78.36 64.74 -98.22
N LEU A 30 77.37 65.20 -97.45
CA LEU A 30 76.83 64.43 -96.31
C LEU A 30 76.24 63.08 -96.77
N LEU A 31 75.58 62.99 -97.92
CA LEU A 31 75.02 61.74 -98.45
C LEU A 31 76.10 60.72 -98.81
N LEU A 32 77.21 61.13 -99.45
CA LEU A 32 78.31 60.19 -99.72
C LEU A 32 78.99 59.71 -98.44
N ARG A 33 79.25 60.61 -97.47
CA ARG A 33 79.82 60.22 -96.18
C ARG A 33 78.85 59.35 -95.38
N ALA A 34 77.56 59.67 -95.39
CA ALA A 34 76.51 58.88 -94.76
C ALA A 34 76.37 57.50 -95.42
N LEU A 35 76.46 57.39 -96.75
CA LEU A 35 76.46 56.11 -97.47
C LEU A 35 77.68 55.26 -97.15
N LEU A 36 78.87 55.86 -97.05
CA LEU A 36 80.09 55.15 -96.63
C LEU A 36 79.95 54.64 -95.18
N VAL A 37 79.44 55.48 -94.27
CA VAL A 37 79.17 55.09 -92.87
C VAL A 37 78.08 54.01 -92.82
N LEU A 38 76.99 54.12 -93.59
CA LEU A 38 75.95 53.10 -93.69
C LEU A 38 76.48 51.78 -94.24
N PHE A 39 77.38 51.83 -95.22
CA PHE A 39 78.03 50.62 -95.75
C PHE A 39 78.92 49.96 -94.70
N LEU A 40 79.74 50.74 -93.98
CA LEU A 40 80.57 50.22 -92.88
C LEU A 40 79.73 49.69 -91.70
N VAL A 41 78.64 50.37 -91.35
CA VAL A 41 77.68 49.92 -90.33
C VAL A 41 76.94 48.65 -90.80
N ALA A 42 76.57 48.55 -92.08
CA ALA A 42 75.97 47.33 -92.63
C ALA A 42 76.95 46.16 -92.65
N LEU A 43 78.24 46.41 -92.91
CA LEU A 43 79.29 45.39 -92.87
C LEU A 43 79.59 44.95 -91.43
N ALA A 44 79.64 45.89 -90.48
CA ALA A 44 79.77 45.60 -89.05
C ALA A 44 78.53 44.88 -88.49
N MET A 45 77.31 45.27 -88.89
CA MET A 45 76.09 44.55 -88.52
C MET A 45 76.04 43.17 -89.17
N SER A 46 76.48 43.00 -90.42
CA SER A 46 76.57 41.68 -91.06
C SER A 46 77.54 40.75 -90.32
N ALA A 47 78.72 41.27 -89.94
CA ALA A 47 79.69 40.55 -89.10
C ALA A 47 79.11 40.21 -87.71
N ALA A 48 78.41 41.15 -87.07
CA ALA A 48 77.75 40.91 -85.78
C ALA A 48 76.59 39.92 -85.88
N LEU A 49 75.83 39.93 -86.98
CA LEU A 49 74.72 39.00 -87.22
C LEU A 49 75.25 37.59 -87.49
N THR A 50 76.30 37.44 -88.29
CA THR A 50 76.97 36.14 -88.49
C THR A 50 77.61 35.62 -87.21
N TYR A 51 78.23 36.48 -86.39
CA TYR A 51 78.73 36.10 -85.07
C TYR A 51 77.59 35.65 -84.13
N LEU A 52 76.46 36.35 -84.07
CA LEU A 52 75.30 35.98 -83.26
C LEU A 52 74.59 34.70 -83.78
N PHE A 53 74.56 34.47 -85.09
CA PHE A 53 73.98 33.25 -85.68
C PHE A 53 74.84 32.01 -85.43
N PHE A 54 76.18 32.12 -85.49
CA PHE A 54 77.07 30.97 -85.28
C PHE A 54 77.46 30.73 -83.81
N THR A 55 77.24 31.69 -82.89
CA THR A 55 77.49 31.49 -81.44
C THR A 55 76.24 31.10 -80.63
N ARG A 56 75.02 31.26 -81.17
CA ARG A 56 73.81 30.66 -80.57
C ARG A 56 73.66 29.20 -80.98
N ARG A 57 74.03 28.28 -80.09
CA ARG A 57 73.44 26.93 -80.09
C ARG A 57 71.96 27.06 -79.73
N TRP A 58 71.08 26.96 -80.73
CA TRP A 58 69.64 26.82 -80.49
C TRP A 58 69.40 25.45 -79.84
N PRO A 59 68.80 25.36 -78.64
CA PRO A 59 68.40 24.07 -78.10
C PRO A 59 67.26 23.52 -78.96
N VAL A 60 67.50 22.36 -79.58
CA VAL A 60 66.40 21.57 -80.15
C VAL A 60 65.48 21.19 -79.00
N ALA A 61 64.20 21.50 -79.12
CA ALA A 61 63.22 21.14 -78.11
C ALA A 61 63.07 19.62 -78.08
N THR A 62 63.70 18.97 -77.09
CA THR A 62 63.48 17.55 -76.81
C THR A 62 62.06 17.39 -76.26
N LEU A 63 61.13 16.91 -77.10
CA LEU A 63 59.79 16.55 -76.68
C LEU A 63 59.88 15.48 -75.58
N ALA A 64 59.45 15.81 -74.37
CA ALA A 64 59.31 14.82 -73.30
C ALA A 64 58.24 13.79 -73.75
N PRO A 65 58.57 12.49 -73.85
CA PRO A 65 57.64 11.54 -74.38
C PRO A 65 56.57 11.17 -73.35
N SER A 66 55.42 10.70 -73.84
CA SER A 66 54.21 10.47 -73.03
C SER A 66 53.41 9.28 -73.54
N LEU A 67 52.68 8.63 -72.62
CA LEU A 67 51.72 7.56 -72.89
C LEU A 67 50.35 7.91 -72.31
N THR A 68 49.30 7.70 -73.11
CA THR A 68 47.90 7.81 -72.71
C THR A 68 47.19 6.50 -73.02
N VAL A 69 46.44 5.98 -72.06
CA VAL A 69 45.65 4.74 -72.19
C VAL A 69 44.17 5.01 -71.96
N ILE A 70 43.31 4.44 -72.81
CA ILE A 70 41.85 4.60 -72.79
C ILE A 70 41.18 3.26 -73.17
N PRO A 71 40.24 2.72 -72.37
CA PRO A 71 39.93 3.10 -70.99
C PRO A 71 41.07 2.75 -70.01
N ARG A 72 40.97 3.20 -68.75
CA ARG A 72 41.94 2.94 -67.67
C ARG A 72 41.56 1.79 -66.74
N GLN A 73 40.30 1.36 -66.77
CA GLN A 73 39.78 0.23 -66.01
C GLN A 73 39.10 -0.72 -66.99
N LEU A 74 39.42 -2.01 -66.89
CA LEU A 74 38.94 -3.05 -67.81
C LEU A 74 38.66 -4.36 -67.07
N HIS A 75 37.73 -5.15 -67.61
CA HIS A 75 37.56 -6.57 -67.29
C HIS A 75 38.35 -7.45 -68.26
N PHE A 76 38.41 -8.76 -67.99
CA PHE A 76 39.06 -9.72 -68.88
C PHE A 76 38.43 -9.75 -70.28
N ASN A 77 39.27 -9.92 -71.30
CA ASN A 77 38.97 -9.90 -72.73
C ASN A 77 38.50 -8.55 -73.31
N GLU A 78 38.44 -7.48 -72.50
CA GLU A 78 38.26 -6.13 -73.02
C GLU A 78 39.56 -5.58 -73.62
N SER A 79 39.45 -4.53 -74.46
CA SER A 79 40.58 -3.91 -75.14
C SER A 79 40.77 -2.44 -74.76
N LEU A 80 42.03 -2.06 -74.56
CA LEU A 80 42.46 -0.67 -74.42
C LEU A 80 43.14 -0.17 -75.69
N THR A 81 43.12 1.14 -75.89
CA THR A 81 43.97 1.84 -76.85
C THR A 81 45.10 2.51 -76.09
N LEU A 82 46.35 2.19 -76.45
CA LEU A 82 47.55 2.83 -75.95
C LEU A 82 48.10 3.78 -77.02
N VAL A 83 48.20 5.06 -76.69
CA VAL A 83 48.69 6.12 -77.57
C VAL A 83 49.96 6.72 -77.00
N GLY A 84 51.03 6.78 -77.79
CA GLY A 84 52.30 7.37 -77.39
C GLY A 84 52.76 8.50 -78.30
N LYS A 85 53.50 9.47 -77.73
CA LYS A 85 54.09 10.62 -78.45
C LYS A 85 55.46 10.96 -77.89
N GLY A 86 56.35 11.50 -78.74
CA GLY A 86 57.69 11.99 -78.37
C GLY A 86 58.83 10.98 -78.51
N PHE A 87 58.58 9.86 -79.20
CA PHE A 87 59.60 8.88 -79.57
C PHE A 87 60.36 9.38 -80.81
N GLY A 88 61.46 8.73 -81.20
CA GLY A 88 62.14 9.04 -82.46
C GLY A 88 61.27 8.70 -83.67
N ALA A 89 61.50 9.41 -84.77
CA ALA A 89 60.72 9.24 -86.00
C ALA A 89 61.14 7.95 -86.72
N GLY A 90 60.25 6.96 -86.73
CA GLY A 90 60.52 5.63 -87.31
C GLY A 90 61.02 4.57 -86.32
N ASP A 91 61.20 4.90 -85.04
CA ASP A 91 61.65 3.98 -83.99
C ASP A 91 60.72 2.76 -83.88
N LEU A 92 61.28 1.56 -83.70
CA LEU A 92 60.50 0.37 -83.40
C LEU A 92 60.37 0.20 -81.88
N LEU A 93 59.14 0.26 -81.38
CA LEU A 93 58.84 0.26 -79.95
C LEU A 93 58.31 -1.09 -79.51
N ILE A 94 58.82 -1.57 -78.37
CA ILE A 94 58.48 -2.84 -77.74
C ILE A 94 57.52 -2.58 -76.58
N LEU A 95 56.39 -3.30 -76.57
CA LEU A 95 55.38 -3.18 -75.52
C LEU A 95 55.53 -4.28 -74.46
N ARG A 96 55.54 -3.88 -73.19
CA ARG A 96 55.63 -4.78 -72.03
C ARG A 96 54.56 -4.42 -70.99
N ARG A 97 54.27 -5.36 -70.10
CA ARG A 97 53.58 -5.12 -68.83
C ARG A 97 54.46 -5.55 -67.66
N ASP A 98 54.25 -4.91 -66.52
CA ASP A 98 54.80 -5.30 -65.22
C ASP A 98 56.33 -5.54 -65.28
N GLY A 99 57.03 -4.58 -65.88
CA GLY A 99 58.47 -4.62 -66.16
C GLY A 99 58.82 -5.37 -67.45
N MET A 100 58.89 -6.71 -67.39
CA MET A 100 59.53 -7.53 -68.43
C MET A 100 58.59 -8.45 -69.22
N ILE A 101 57.30 -8.54 -68.85
CA ILE A 101 56.35 -9.44 -69.53
C ILE A 101 55.97 -8.82 -70.89
N PRO A 102 56.22 -9.45 -72.05
CA PRO A 102 55.82 -8.86 -73.32
C PRO A 102 54.29 -8.84 -73.44
N LEU A 103 53.73 -7.70 -73.88
CA LEU A 103 52.35 -7.69 -74.37
C LEU A 103 52.30 -8.50 -75.68
N ARG A 104 51.22 -9.24 -75.92
CA ARG A 104 51.11 -10.17 -77.06
C ARG A 104 49.87 -9.90 -77.90
N ASP A 105 49.96 -10.25 -79.18
CA ASP A 105 48.84 -10.21 -80.12
C ASP A 105 47.93 -11.46 -79.96
N ALA A 106 46.86 -11.52 -80.76
CA ALA A 106 45.91 -12.64 -80.76
C ALA A 106 46.54 -14.00 -81.16
N HIS A 107 47.73 -14.01 -81.74
CA HIS A 107 48.49 -15.22 -82.11
C HIS A 107 49.63 -15.52 -81.10
N GLY A 108 49.70 -14.79 -79.99
CA GLY A 108 50.71 -14.95 -78.94
C GLY A 108 52.07 -14.36 -79.27
N GLN A 109 52.24 -13.60 -80.36
CA GLN A 109 53.51 -12.95 -80.71
C GLN A 109 53.67 -11.62 -79.95
N PRO A 110 54.89 -11.24 -79.51
CA PRO A 110 55.12 -9.97 -78.82
C PRO A 110 54.74 -8.76 -79.68
N LEU A 111 53.91 -7.87 -79.14
CA LEU A 111 53.50 -6.63 -79.79
C LEU A 111 54.69 -5.69 -79.96
N ARG A 112 54.85 -5.21 -81.19
CA ARG A 112 55.77 -4.13 -81.57
C ARG A 112 54.99 -3.10 -82.39
N VAL A 113 55.34 -1.83 -82.25
CA VAL A 113 54.71 -0.74 -83.00
C VAL A 113 55.79 0.23 -83.49
N GLN A 114 55.70 0.66 -84.74
CA GLN A 114 56.65 1.65 -85.28
C GLN A 114 56.10 3.06 -85.07
N ALA A 115 56.92 3.96 -84.53
CA ALA A 115 56.59 5.37 -84.42
C ALA A 115 56.54 6.02 -85.80
N ASN A 116 55.55 6.87 -86.05
CA ASN A 116 55.41 7.57 -87.32
C ASN A 116 56.46 8.70 -87.47
N ALA A 117 56.41 9.42 -88.61
CA ALA A 117 57.34 10.51 -88.93
C ALA A 117 57.37 11.70 -87.93
N ILE A 118 56.45 11.75 -86.96
CA ILE A 118 56.41 12.75 -85.88
C ILE A 118 56.57 12.14 -84.48
N GLY A 119 57.08 10.91 -84.38
CA GLY A 119 57.40 10.28 -83.10
C GLY A 119 56.17 9.80 -82.30
N ALA A 120 55.07 9.46 -82.98
CA ALA A 120 53.81 9.06 -82.37
C ALA A 120 53.31 7.70 -82.87
N PHE A 121 52.57 6.98 -82.02
CA PHE A 121 51.91 5.72 -82.37
C PHE A 121 50.56 5.58 -81.64
N ALA A 122 49.72 4.66 -82.13
CA ALA A 122 48.56 4.16 -81.42
C ALA A 122 48.42 2.65 -81.69
N ILE A 123 48.09 1.86 -80.66
CA ILE A 123 47.90 0.42 -80.78
C ILE A 123 46.82 -0.07 -79.80
N GLN A 124 46.04 -1.06 -80.22
CA GLN A 124 45.06 -1.72 -79.37
C GLN A 124 45.71 -2.91 -78.66
N VAL A 125 45.45 -3.06 -77.36
CA VAL A 125 45.92 -4.18 -76.53
C VAL A 125 44.71 -4.82 -75.85
N THR A 126 44.58 -6.13 -75.93
CA THR A 126 43.52 -6.88 -75.24
C THR A 126 44.03 -7.37 -73.88
N VAL A 127 43.24 -7.21 -72.82
CA VAL A 127 43.52 -7.78 -71.50
C VAL A 127 43.22 -9.26 -71.54
N THR A 128 44.25 -10.08 -71.67
CA THR A 128 44.15 -11.54 -71.75
C THR A 128 43.96 -12.20 -70.37
N PRO A 129 43.50 -13.46 -70.28
CA PRO A 129 43.21 -14.11 -68.98
C PRO A 129 44.42 -14.38 -68.07
N ASP A 130 45.65 -14.13 -68.51
CA ASP A 130 46.90 -14.26 -67.73
C ASP A 130 47.23 -13.00 -66.90
N TRP A 131 46.36 -12.00 -66.90
CA TRP A 131 46.43 -10.83 -66.02
C TRP A 131 45.75 -11.15 -64.69
N GLN A 132 46.20 -10.53 -63.59
CA GLN A 132 45.54 -10.69 -62.29
C GLN A 132 44.61 -9.49 -62.02
N PRO A 133 43.58 -9.61 -61.17
CA PRO A 133 42.84 -8.43 -60.72
C PRO A 133 43.76 -7.51 -59.91
N GLY A 134 43.79 -6.21 -60.23
CA GLY A 134 44.68 -5.23 -59.61
C GLY A 134 45.23 -4.18 -60.57
N GLU A 135 46.16 -3.36 -60.10
CA GLU A 135 46.89 -2.42 -60.96
C GLU A 135 48.01 -3.12 -61.74
N HIS A 136 48.07 -2.81 -63.03
CA HIS A 136 49.08 -3.30 -63.95
C HIS A 136 49.78 -2.13 -64.66
N GLN A 137 51.11 -2.22 -64.80
CA GLN A 137 51.91 -1.18 -65.43
C GLN A 137 52.22 -1.53 -66.88
N LEU A 138 51.71 -0.75 -67.83
CA LEU A 138 52.05 -0.82 -69.24
C LEU A 138 53.31 -0.01 -69.52
N LEU A 139 54.32 -0.64 -70.13
CA LEU A 139 55.62 -0.06 -70.43
C LEU A 139 55.89 -0.09 -71.94
N VAL A 140 56.41 1.02 -72.48
CA VAL A 140 56.86 1.12 -73.87
C VAL A 140 58.32 1.51 -73.90
N VAL A 141 59.12 0.71 -74.59
CA VAL A 141 60.59 0.79 -74.62
C VAL A 141 61.07 0.82 -76.07
N ASP A 142 61.99 1.72 -76.39
CA ASP A 142 62.66 1.75 -77.71
C ASP A 142 63.65 0.57 -77.88
N GLU A 143 63.98 0.20 -79.11
CA GLU A 143 64.94 -0.88 -79.42
C GLU A 143 66.34 -0.65 -78.82
N THR A 144 66.77 0.60 -78.63
CA THR A 144 68.04 0.90 -77.93
C THR A 144 67.98 0.69 -76.42
N GLN A 145 66.77 0.52 -75.86
CA GLN A 145 66.45 0.52 -74.42
C GLN A 145 66.87 1.77 -73.64
N LEU A 146 67.26 2.85 -74.33
CA LEU A 146 67.63 4.13 -73.69
C LEU A 146 66.42 4.98 -73.27
N LEU A 147 65.22 4.68 -73.80
CA LEU A 147 63.98 5.36 -73.49
C LEU A 147 62.90 4.37 -73.08
N SER A 148 62.25 4.62 -71.94
CA SER A 148 61.25 3.75 -71.33
C SER A 148 60.21 4.59 -70.58
N ILE A 149 58.93 4.48 -70.94
CA ILE A 149 57.82 5.18 -70.28
C ILE A 149 56.71 4.21 -69.92
N ALA A 150 56.11 4.46 -68.76
CA ALA A 150 55.01 3.68 -68.23
C ALA A 150 53.68 4.46 -68.17
N THR A 151 52.57 3.71 -68.18
CA THR A 151 51.24 4.15 -67.74
C THR A 151 50.57 2.99 -66.99
N THR A 152 49.54 3.25 -66.19
CA THR A 152 48.86 2.20 -65.41
C THR A 152 47.42 1.99 -65.85
N ILE A 153 46.95 0.75 -65.70
CA ILE A 153 45.53 0.36 -65.79
C ILE A 153 45.13 -0.48 -64.58
N THR A 154 43.84 -0.56 -64.28
CA THR A 154 43.29 -1.48 -63.28
C THR A 154 42.48 -2.57 -63.97
N VAL A 155 42.80 -3.84 -63.70
CA VAL A 155 41.98 -4.99 -64.10
C VAL A 155 40.99 -5.30 -62.98
N LEU A 156 39.70 -5.24 -63.28
CA LEU A 156 38.62 -5.43 -62.31
C LEU A 156 38.19 -6.89 -62.24
N SER A 157 38.09 -7.44 -61.02
CA SER A 157 37.51 -8.76 -60.76
C SER A 157 36.03 -8.81 -61.14
N SER A 158 35.62 -9.80 -61.92
CA SER A 158 34.20 -10.14 -62.11
C SER A 158 33.65 -10.83 -60.86
N PRO A 159 32.40 -10.57 -60.43
CA PRO A 159 31.80 -11.25 -59.28
C PRO A 159 31.71 -12.76 -59.55
N SER A 160 32.21 -13.57 -58.62
CA SER A 160 32.33 -15.02 -58.77
C SER A 160 31.11 -15.77 -58.24
N THR A 161 30.33 -15.15 -57.37
CA THR A 161 29.14 -15.75 -56.74
C THR A 161 27.96 -14.77 -56.71
N PRO A 162 26.80 -15.11 -57.30
CA PRO A 162 25.67 -14.19 -57.35
C PRO A 162 25.17 -13.91 -55.93
N ALA A 163 25.08 -12.63 -55.56
CA ALA A 163 24.56 -12.17 -54.27
C ALA A 163 23.30 -12.95 -53.86
N GLN A 164 23.19 -13.44 -52.63
CA GLN A 164 22.06 -14.25 -52.16
C GLN A 164 21.69 -13.90 -50.72
N LEU A 165 20.48 -13.41 -50.52
CA LEU A 165 19.97 -13.04 -49.19
C LEU A 165 19.72 -14.27 -48.31
N ARG A 166 20.21 -14.21 -47.08
CA ARG A 166 19.89 -15.11 -45.97
C ARG A 166 19.69 -14.30 -44.69
N LEU A 167 18.99 -14.86 -43.72
CA LEU A 167 18.87 -14.32 -42.37
C LEU A 167 19.84 -15.07 -41.43
N SER A 168 20.26 -14.43 -40.34
CA SER A 168 20.93 -15.15 -39.23
C SER A 168 20.00 -16.20 -38.62
N ASP A 169 18.73 -15.84 -38.45
CA ASP A 169 17.69 -16.61 -37.77
C ASP A 169 16.37 -16.51 -38.54
N TYR A 170 15.54 -17.55 -38.49
CA TYR A 170 14.21 -17.58 -39.13
C TYR A 170 13.05 -17.51 -38.12
N THR A 171 13.37 -17.52 -36.83
CA THR A 171 12.42 -17.38 -35.71
C THR A 171 13.04 -16.51 -34.63
N VAL A 172 12.31 -15.50 -34.16
CA VAL A 172 12.70 -14.61 -33.07
C VAL A 172 11.55 -14.53 -32.07
N ASP A 173 11.86 -14.67 -30.78
CA ASP A 173 10.94 -14.31 -29.70
C ASP A 173 11.38 -12.98 -29.06
N LEU A 174 10.47 -12.02 -29.04
CA LEU A 174 10.67 -10.71 -28.37
C LEU A 174 10.22 -10.75 -26.90
N GLY A 175 9.84 -11.93 -26.40
CA GLY A 175 9.55 -12.20 -25.00
C GLY A 175 8.21 -11.65 -24.52
N ALA A 176 8.02 -11.67 -23.20
CA ALA A 176 6.83 -11.19 -22.54
C ALA A 176 7.05 -9.78 -21.93
N ASP A 177 6.14 -8.85 -22.19
CA ASP A 177 6.19 -7.47 -21.67
C ASP A 177 4.78 -6.87 -21.56
N LEU A 178 4.63 -5.79 -20.78
CA LEU A 178 3.36 -5.09 -20.54
C LEU A 178 2.86 -4.33 -21.78
N PRO A 179 1.55 -4.05 -21.88
CA PRO A 179 1.00 -3.10 -22.85
C PRO A 179 1.68 -1.73 -22.76
N GLY A 180 1.76 -1.01 -23.89
CA GLY A 180 2.39 0.32 -23.95
C GLY A 180 3.92 0.32 -24.16
N THR A 181 4.59 -0.80 -23.97
CA THR A 181 6.05 -0.90 -24.16
C THR A 181 6.43 -1.03 -25.65
N THR A 182 7.69 -0.69 -25.97
CA THR A 182 8.27 -0.89 -27.31
C THR A 182 9.55 -1.71 -27.19
N THR A 183 9.52 -2.95 -27.71
CA THR A 183 10.69 -3.83 -27.73
C THR A 183 11.50 -3.58 -29.01
N ARG A 184 12.83 -3.50 -28.90
CA ARG A 184 13.75 -3.39 -30.05
C ARG A 184 14.75 -4.54 -30.04
N LEU A 185 14.94 -5.19 -31.18
CA LEU A 185 15.94 -6.26 -31.33
C LEU A 185 16.70 -6.11 -32.65
N ALA A 186 18.03 -6.15 -32.60
CA ALA A 186 18.88 -6.19 -33.77
C ALA A 186 18.98 -7.62 -34.32
N ILE A 187 18.80 -7.80 -35.63
CA ILE A 187 19.04 -9.04 -36.36
C ILE A 187 20.00 -8.79 -37.52
N THR A 188 20.66 -9.83 -38.03
CA THR A 188 21.66 -9.69 -39.10
C THR A 188 21.17 -10.30 -40.42
N LEU A 189 21.17 -9.48 -41.47
CA LEU A 189 21.02 -9.92 -42.86
C LEU A 189 22.38 -10.34 -43.41
N LEU A 190 22.43 -11.44 -44.15
CA LEU A 190 23.64 -12.05 -44.67
C LEU A 190 23.57 -12.15 -46.19
N ASN A 191 24.67 -11.84 -46.87
CA ASN A 191 24.85 -12.10 -48.29
C ASN A 191 25.77 -13.32 -48.45
N ALA A 192 25.26 -14.39 -49.06
CA ALA A 192 26.03 -15.61 -49.31
C ALA A 192 26.83 -15.58 -50.63
N GLY A 193 26.88 -14.44 -51.33
CA GLY A 193 27.70 -14.22 -52.53
C GLY A 193 28.51 -12.93 -52.43
N ASP A 194 29.34 -12.64 -53.45
CA ASP A 194 30.28 -11.51 -53.48
C ASP A 194 29.77 -10.25 -54.21
N GLY A 195 28.64 -10.35 -54.93
CA GLY A 195 27.99 -9.20 -55.56
C GLY A 195 27.18 -8.33 -54.59
N GLN A 196 26.90 -7.09 -54.97
CA GLN A 196 26.03 -6.17 -54.20
C GLN A 196 24.57 -6.66 -54.15
N LEU A 197 23.99 -6.63 -52.96
CA LEU A 197 22.64 -7.11 -52.64
C LEU A 197 21.74 -5.93 -52.26
N ASN A 198 20.80 -5.59 -53.14
CA ASN A 198 19.71 -4.64 -52.83
C ASN A 198 18.52 -5.40 -52.21
N TRP A 199 17.88 -4.87 -51.17
CA TRP A 199 16.76 -5.53 -50.51
C TRP A 199 15.68 -4.56 -50.00
N ARG A 200 14.49 -5.11 -49.73
CA ARG A 200 13.41 -4.44 -48.99
C ARG A 200 12.74 -5.41 -48.03
N ALA A 201 12.12 -4.90 -46.98
CA ALA A 201 11.35 -5.68 -46.01
C ALA A 201 9.91 -5.18 -45.90
N SER A 202 9.01 -6.06 -45.46
CA SER A 202 7.62 -5.73 -45.15
C SER A 202 7.08 -6.63 -44.04
N CYS A 203 6.35 -6.06 -43.09
CA CYS A 203 5.69 -6.78 -41.99
C CYS A 203 4.22 -7.05 -42.33
N ASP A 204 3.68 -8.18 -41.87
CA ASP A 204 2.26 -8.55 -42.03
C ASP A 204 1.33 -7.97 -40.94
N ARG A 205 1.90 -7.45 -39.83
CA ARG A 205 1.17 -6.83 -38.71
C ARG A 205 1.65 -5.39 -38.46
N SER A 206 0.70 -4.51 -38.14
CA SER A 206 0.96 -3.10 -37.81
C SER A 206 1.76 -2.87 -36.53
N TRP A 207 1.75 -3.82 -35.59
CA TRP A 207 2.52 -3.73 -34.35
C TRP A 207 4.02 -3.98 -34.53
N LEU A 208 4.46 -4.45 -35.70
CA LEU A 208 5.85 -4.79 -35.98
C LEU A 208 6.41 -3.92 -37.11
N GLY A 209 7.49 -3.20 -36.83
CA GLY A 209 8.29 -2.46 -37.79
C GLY A 209 9.70 -3.04 -37.94
N VAL A 210 10.40 -2.60 -38.99
CA VAL A 210 11.80 -2.93 -39.26
C VAL A 210 12.52 -1.68 -39.77
N ASP A 211 13.68 -1.37 -39.20
CA ASP A 211 14.46 -0.15 -39.47
C ASP A 211 15.96 -0.49 -39.67
N PRO A 212 16.56 -0.18 -40.84
CA PRO A 212 15.90 0.32 -42.06
C PRO A 212 14.93 -0.70 -42.67
N ALA A 213 13.99 -0.23 -43.49
CA ALA A 213 13.05 -1.10 -44.23
C ALA A 213 13.56 -1.53 -45.63
N SER A 214 14.70 -0.99 -46.06
CA SER A 214 15.35 -1.33 -47.33
C SER A 214 16.80 -0.85 -47.32
N GLY A 215 17.70 -1.58 -47.97
CA GLY A 215 19.13 -1.30 -47.94
C GLY A 215 19.90 -1.92 -49.10
N SER A 216 21.22 -1.77 -49.05
CA SER A 216 22.15 -2.32 -50.05
C SER A 216 23.49 -2.65 -49.40
N PHE A 217 23.95 -3.90 -49.52
CA PHE A 217 25.18 -4.37 -48.87
C PHE A 217 25.90 -5.47 -49.67
N ILE A 218 27.18 -5.72 -49.36
CA ILE A 218 27.98 -6.78 -50.00
C ILE A 218 28.30 -7.94 -49.03
N GLY A 219 28.42 -7.70 -47.72
CA GLY A 219 28.70 -8.75 -46.72
C GLY A 219 27.51 -9.06 -45.82
N SER A 220 27.29 -8.22 -44.80
CA SER A 220 26.15 -8.30 -43.88
C SER A 220 25.63 -6.91 -43.53
N GLU A 221 24.36 -6.82 -43.15
CA GLU A 221 23.70 -5.59 -42.69
C GLU A 221 22.90 -5.89 -41.41
N VAL A 222 22.95 -4.99 -40.42
CA VAL A 222 22.17 -5.13 -39.18
C VAL A 222 20.90 -4.29 -39.31
N VAL A 223 19.76 -4.89 -39.04
CA VAL A 223 18.44 -4.22 -39.05
C VAL A 223 17.77 -4.40 -37.70
N THR A 224 17.00 -3.40 -37.27
CA THR A 224 16.32 -3.40 -35.97
C THR A 224 14.84 -3.70 -36.16
N LEU A 225 14.37 -4.80 -35.56
CA LEU A 225 12.95 -5.04 -35.35
C LEU A 225 12.43 -4.11 -34.26
N VAL A 226 11.28 -3.50 -34.48
CA VAL A 226 10.61 -2.60 -33.51
C VAL A 226 9.18 -3.09 -33.30
N ALA A 227 8.90 -3.70 -32.14
CA ALA A 227 7.56 -4.17 -31.79
C ALA A 227 6.89 -3.22 -30.79
N GLN A 228 5.71 -2.74 -31.12
CA GLN A 228 4.90 -1.83 -30.31
C GLN A 228 3.75 -2.60 -29.67
N ARG A 229 3.69 -2.61 -28.33
CA ARG A 229 2.68 -3.36 -27.55
C ARG A 229 1.53 -2.47 -27.06
N GLY A 230 1.38 -1.27 -27.63
CA GLY A 230 0.45 -0.22 -27.17
C GLY A 230 -1.00 -0.66 -27.07
N ASP A 231 -1.64 -0.82 -28.24
CA ASP A 231 -3.10 -1.06 -28.35
C ASP A 231 -3.45 -2.55 -28.42
N LEU A 232 -2.56 -3.43 -27.95
CA LEU A 232 -2.75 -4.87 -28.00
C LEU A 232 -3.30 -5.39 -26.66
N ALA A 233 -4.31 -6.26 -26.74
CA ALA A 233 -4.83 -6.98 -25.59
C ALA A 233 -3.79 -7.97 -25.02
N ALA A 234 -4.05 -8.49 -23.82
CA ALA A 234 -3.25 -9.56 -23.25
C ALA A 234 -3.31 -10.83 -24.12
N GLY A 235 -2.18 -11.46 -24.37
CA GLY A 235 -2.08 -12.68 -25.17
C GLY A 235 -0.78 -12.81 -25.95
N SER A 236 -0.61 -13.94 -26.63
CA SER A 236 0.54 -14.19 -27.50
C SER A 236 0.24 -13.80 -28.95
N TYR A 237 1.20 -13.12 -29.57
CA TYR A 237 1.12 -12.56 -30.91
C TYR A 237 2.21 -13.13 -31.80
N THR A 238 1.85 -13.41 -33.05
CA THR A 238 2.78 -13.86 -34.10
C THR A 238 2.63 -12.98 -35.33
N ALA A 239 3.77 -12.55 -35.87
CA ALA A 239 3.90 -11.78 -37.10
C ALA A 239 5.04 -12.36 -37.95
N HIS A 240 5.12 -11.91 -39.20
CA HIS A 240 6.13 -12.30 -40.16
C HIS A 240 6.75 -11.07 -40.81
N VAL A 241 8.08 -11.00 -40.82
CA VAL A 241 8.83 -10.01 -41.61
C VAL A 241 9.34 -10.70 -42.87
N THR A 242 8.88 -10.21 -44.02
CA THR A 242 9.27 -10.73 -45.34
C THR A 242 10.36 -9.86 -45.92
N PHE A 243 11.57 -10.40 -46.06
CA PHE A 243 12.70 -9.77 -46.73
C PHE A 243 12.80 -10.25 -48.18
N LEU A 244 12.87 -9.29 -49.11
CA LEU A 244 12.92 -9.51 -50.56
C LEU A 244 14.22 -8.96 -51.13
N GLN A 245 15.04 -9.84 -51.69
CA GLN A 245 16.18 -9.45 -52.53
C GLN A 245 15.67 -8.89 -53.86
N GLN A 246 16.06 -7.67 -54.20
CA GLN A 246 15.72 -7.02 -55.46
C GLN A 246 16.74 -7.43 -56.53
N ALA A 247 16.29 -8.06 -57.61
CA ALA A 247 17.09 -8.46 -58.76
C ALA A 247 16.60 -7.77 -60.04
N GLY A 248 17.51 -7.52 -60.99
CA GLY A 248 17.23 -6.92 -62.30
C GLY A 248 16.51 -7.85 -63.29
N GLY A 249 15.51 -8.60 -62.80
CA GLY A 249 14.79 -9.64 -63.55
C GLY A 249 14.95 -11.02 -62.91
N GLN A 250 13.82 -11.76 -62.85
CA GLN A 250 13.62 -13.07 -62.21
C GLN A 250 13.57 -13.08 -60.67
N GLY A 251 12.47 -13.64 -60.16
CA GLY A 251 12.09 -13.62 -58.75
C GLY A 251 12.88 -14.61 -57.90
N ARG A 252 13.60 -14.08 -56.90
CA ARG A 252 14.30 -14.86 -55.88
C ARG A 252 13.35 -15.17 -54.71
N PRO A 253 13.54 -16.30 -53.99
CA PRO A 253 12.68 -16.65 -52.87
C PRO A 253 12.79 -15.62 -51.74
N ALA A 254 11.64 -15.14 -51.29
CA ALA A 254 11.55 -14.28 -50.11
C ALA A 254 12.08 -15.02 -48.87
N GLN A 255 12.80 -14.29 -48.02
CA GLN A 255 13.21 -14.80 -46.71
C GLN A 255 12.19 -14.32 -45.68
N VAL A 256 11.57 -15.25 -44.97
CA VAL A 256 10.51 -14.93 -43.99
C VAL A 256 11.04 -15.22 -42.59
N LEU A 257 11.02 -14.19 -41.74
CA LEU A 257 11.30 -14.27 -40.32
C LEU A 257 9.96 -14.35 -39.56
N THR A 258 9.76 -15.38 -38.76
CA THR A 258 8.65 -15.45 -37.81
C THR A 258 9.04 -14.73 -36.52
N VAL A 259 8.19 -13.81 -36.05
CA VAL A 259 8.40 -13.03 -34.82
C VAL A 259 7.25 -13.31 -33.87
N THR A 260 7.58 -13.82 -32.68
CA THR A 260 6.62 -14.00 -31.57
C THR A 260 6.83 -12.95 -30.49
N MET A 261 5.77 -12.63 -29.76
CA MET A 261 5.83 -11.90 -28.50
C MET A 261 4.61 -12.21 -27.64
N THR A 262 4.70 -12.00 -26.32
CA THR A 262 3.55 -12.11 -25.42
C THR A 262 3.27 -10.77 -24.75
N VAL A 263 2.06 -10.25 -24.89
CA VAL A 263 1.58 -9.09 -24.13
C VAL A 263 1.02 -9.60 -22.81
N LEU A 264 1.62 -9.19 -21.71
CA LEU A 264 1.21 -9.58 -20.36
C LEU A 264 -0.15 -8.95 -20.01
N GLY A 265 -1.05 -9.74 -19.44
CA GLY A 265 -2.28 -9.23 -18.82
C GLY A 265 -2.05 -8.73 -17.40
N PRO A 266 -3.07 -8.12 -16.78
CA PRO A 266 -3.02 -7.79 -15.35
C PRO A 266 -2.90 -9.07 -14.54
N SER A 267 -1.74 -9.28 -13.92
CA SER A 267 -1.60 -10.23 -12.82
C SER A 267 -2.35 -9.67 -11.62
N ALA A 268 -3.63 -10.01 -11.50
CA ALA A 268 -4.53 -9.47 -10.49
C ALA A 268 -4.23 -10.00 -9.08
N THR A 269 -3.19 -9.47 -8.46
CA THR A 269 -2.80 -9.72 -7.06
C THR A 269 -3.67 -8.87 -6.12
N LEU A 270 -4.96 -9.20 -6.04
CA LEU A 270 -5.85 -8.68 -5.00
C LEU A 270 -5.54 -9.33 -3.65
N SER A 271 -5.53 -8.52 -2.59
CA SER A 271 -5.43 -9.01 -1.21
C SER A 271 -6.50 -8.38 -0.31
N ILE A 272 -6.97 -9.11 0.69
CA ILE A 272 -7.96 -8.64 1.66
C ILE A 272 -7.36 -8.70 3.08
N ALA A 273 -7.52 -7.61 3.85
CA ALA A 273 -6.99 -7.52 5.21
C ALA A 273 -8.02 -6.89 6.19
N PRO A 274 -8.37 -7.56 7.30
CA PRO A 274 -8.07 -8.96 7.64
C PRO A 274 -8.74 -9.96 6.67
N ALA A 275 -8.19 -11.17 6.58
CA ALA A 275 -8.76 -12.28 5.80
C ALA A 275 -9.87 -13.06 6.53
N SER A 276 -10.13 -12.74 7.79
CA SER A 276 -11.26 -13.26 8.55
C SER A 276 -11.87 -12.22 9.50
N LEU A 277 -13.17 -12.33 9.73
CA LEU A 277 -13.92 -11.55 10.71
C LEU A 277 -14.75 -12.50 11.58
N SER A 278 -14.88 -12.16 12.87
CA SER A 278 -15.76 -12.85 13.79
C SER A 278 -16.71 -11.87 14.48
N TYR A 279 -17.96 -12.29 14.63
CA TYR A 279 -19.04 -11.53 15.25
C TYR A 279 -19.76 -12.41 16.28
N THR A 280 -20.20 -11.80 17.37
CA THR A 280 -21.12 -12.42 18.34
C THR A 280 -22.28 -11.47 18.56
N ALA A 281 -23.51 -11.98 18.48
CA ALA A 281 -24.73 -11.18 18.63
C ALA A 281 -25.87 -11.99 19.25
N SER A 282 -26.83 -11.33 19.87
CA SER A 282 -28.07 -11.99 20.29
C SER A 282 -29.07 -12.12 19.14
N SER A 283 -29.95 -13.11 19.22
CA SER A 283 -31.06 -13.31 18.27
C SER A 283 -32.07 -12.15 18.24
N ASP A 284 -32.09 -11.28 19.26
CA ASP A 284 -32.94 -10.08 19.33
C ASP A 284 -32.23 -8.78 18.87
N ALA A 285 -30.96 -8.85 18.45
CA ALA A 285 -30.20 -7.68 18.04
C ALA A 285 -30.73 -7.10 16.72
N GLN A 286 -31.57 -6.08 16.83
CA GLN A 286 -32.21 -5.40 15.68
C GLN A 286 -31.25 -4.59 14.81
N ALA A 287 -30.11 -4.15 15.37
CA ALA A 287 -29.11 -3.37 14.65
C ALA A 287 -28.05 -4.31 14.02
N PRO A 288 -27.80 -4.22 12.70
CA PRO A 288 -26.73 -4.98 12.07
C PRO A 288 -25.34 -4.59 12.61
N LEU A 289 -24.49 -5.59 12.86
CA LEU A 289 -23.13 -5.35 13.32
C LEU A 289 -22.21 -5.10 12.12
N ARG A 290 -21.29 -4.14 12.24
CA ARG A 290 -20.40 -3.70 11.16
C ARG A 290 -18.94 -3.83 11.55
N GLN A 291 -18.13 -4.38 10.66
CA GLN A 291 -16.66 -4.30 10.68
C GLN A 291 -16.17 -3.87 9.30
N THR A 292 -14.89 -3.53 9.19
CA THR A 292 -14.30 -3.04 7.93
C THR A 292 -13.09 -3.86 7.54
N VAL A 293 -12.91 -4.07 6.24
CA VAL A 293 -11.74 -4.73 5.63
C VAL A 293 -11.17 -3.85 4.54
N ALA A 294 -9.86 -3.94 4.28
CA ALA A 294 -9.19 -3.27 3.19
C ALA A 294 -8.96 -4.26 2.03
N LEU A 295 -9.53 -3.98 0.86
CA LEU A 295 -9.24 -4.68 -0.39
C LEU A 295 -8.18 -3.85 -1.14
N GLN A 296 -7.01 -4.45 -1.37
CA GLN A 296 -5.87 -3.80 -2.02
C GLN A 296 -5.50 -4.49 -3.34
N ASN A 297 -5.28 -3.68 -4.38
CA ASN A 297 -4.73 -4.08 -5.66
C ASN A 297 -3.21 -3.91 -5.64
N HIS A 298 -2.44 -5.01 -5.65
CA HIS A 298 -0.96 -5.00 -5.76
C HIS A 298 -0.49 -5.21 -7.20
N SER A 299 -1.33 -4.88 -8.19
CA SER A 299 -0.96 -4.90 -9.60
C SER A 299 -0.64 -3.50 -10.10
N GLN A 300 0.28 -3.45 -11.07
CA GLN A 300 0.75 -2.22 -11.71
C GLN A 300 -0.27 -1.62 -12.70
N GLN A 301 -1.50 -2.16 -12.76
CA GLN A 301 -2.60 -1.69 -13.60
C GLN A 301 -3.86 -1.48 -12.75
N ALA A 302 -4.75 -0.63 -13.23
CA ALA A 302 -6.08 -0.53 -12.66
C ALA A 302 -6.92 -1.76 -13.06
N LEU A 303 -7.80 -2.21 -12.17
CA LEU A 303 -8.72 -3.32 -12.42
C LEU A 303 -10.12 -3.01 -11.88
N ASP A 304 -11.13 -3.62 -12.50
CA ASP A 304 -12.47 -3.70 -11.94
C ASP A 304 -12.60 -4.98 -11.12
N TRP A 305 -13.33 -4.91 -10.00
CA TRP A 305 -13.54 -6.02 -9.11
C TRP A 305 -15.01 -6.18 -8.73
N SER A 306 -15.39 -7.42 -8.42
CA SER A 306 -16.71 -7.80 -7.93
C SER A 306 -16.56 -8.71 -6.70
N SER A 307 -17.65 -8.88 -5.97
CA SER A 307 -17.72 -9.79 -4.84
C SER A 307 -19.05 -10.51 -4.77
N HIS A 308 -19.02 -11.77 -4.32
CA HIS A 308 -20.19 -12.60 -4.12
C HIS A 308 -20.16 -13.29 -2.75
N VAL A 309 -21.31 -13.33 -2.08
CA VAL A 309 -21.44 -13.89 -0.73
C VAL A 309 -22.01 -15.30 -0.81
N THR A 310 -21.43 -16.22 -0.05
CA THR A 310 -21.93 -17.57 0.16
C THR A 310 -22.10 -17.81 1.66
N THR A 311 -23.18 -18.48 2.08
CA THR A 311 -23.47 -18.73 3.51
C THR A 311 -23.92 -20.17 3.75
N ASN A 312 -23.54 -20.75 4.89
CA ASN A 312 -23.83 -22.15 5.23
C ASN A 312 -25.32 -22.42 5.51
N ALA A 313 -26.04 -21.43 6.03
CA ALA A 313 -27.46 -21.51 6.37
C ALA A 313 -28.40 -20.86 5.33
N GLY A 314 -27.85 -20.30 4.25
CA GLY A 314 -28.58 -19.42 3.34
C GLY A 314 -28.97 -18.07 3.98
N GLY A 315 -29.76 -17.28 3.25
CA GLY A 315 -30.31 -16.00 3.70
C GLY A 315 -29.32 -14.82 3.70
N ASP A 316 -29.88 -13.61 3.76
CA ASP A 316 -29.17 -12.33 3.59
C ASP A 316 -28.53 -11.80 4.87
N TRP A 317 -28.10 -12.68 5.78
CA TRP A 317 -27.52 -12.28 7.06
C TRP A 317 -26.11 -11.68 6.95
N LEU A 318 -25.41 -11.88 5.83
CA LEU A 318 -24.08 -11.35 5.56
C LEU A 318 -24.09 -10.49 4.29
N GLN A 319 -23.60 -9.26 4.40
CA GLN A 319 -23.48 -8.32 3.28
C GLN A 319 -22.15 -7.58 3.28
N VAL A 320 -21.63 -7.28 2.08
CA VAL A 320 -20.45 -6.43 1.87
C VAL A 320 -20.84 -5.20 1.05
N THR A 321 -20.29 -4.03 1.39
CA THR A 321 -20.59 -2.77 0.68
C THR A 321 -19.34 -1.89 0.58
N PRO A 322 -18.96 -1.40 -0.61
CA PRO A 322 -19.51 -1.77 -1.93
C PRO A 322 -19.31 -3.25 -2.25
N SER A 323 -20.11 -3.80 -3.17
CA SER A 323 -19.99 -5.19 -3.65
C SER A 323 -19.23 -5.32 -4.98
N ALA A 324 -18.95 -4.20 -5.66
CA ALA A 324 -18.11 -4.11 -6.85
C ALA A 324 -17.53 -2.70 -6.96
N GLY A 325 -16.48 -2.52 -7.76
CA GLY A 325 -15.91 -1.19 -8.01
C GLY A 325 -14.66 -1.21 -8.89
N HIS A 326 -14.06 -0.04 -9.04
CA HIS A 326 -12.80 0.17 -9.76
C HIS A 326 -11.67 0.43 -8.75
N LEU A 327 -10.51 -0.21 -8.94
CA LEU A 327 -9.30 -0.01 -8.14
C LEU A 327 -8.14 0.37 -9.07
N ALA A 328 -7.55 1.53 -8.84
CA ALA A 328 -6.32 1.94 -9.52
C ALA A 328 -5.13 1.01 -9.14
N ALA A 329 -4.03 1.10 -9.91
CA ALA A 329 -2.78 0.41 -9.59
C ALA A 329 -2.29 0.78 -8.18
N GLU A 330 -1.81 -0.21 -7.41
CA GLU A 330 -1.32 -0.06 -6.03
C GLU A 330 -2.33 0.58 -5.03
N ALA A 331 -3.61 0.70 -5.39
CA ALA A 331 -4.63 1.34 -4.58
C ALA A 331 -5.36 0.37 -3.63
N SER A 332 -5.99 0.93 -2.59
CA SER A 332 -6.79 0.19 -1.61
C SER A 332 -8.14 0.86 -1.39
N ILE A 333 -9.17 0.06 -1.14
CA ILE A 333 -10.52 0.51 -0.77
C ILE A 333 -10.96 -0.14 0.54
N THR A 334 -11.59 0.65 1.42
CA THR A 334 -12.23 0.13 2.63
C THR A 334 -13.63 -0.37 2.30
N LEU A 335 -13.87 -1.65 2.53
CA LEU A 335 -15.18 -2.29 2.42
C LEU A 335 -15.81 -2.41 3.80
N SER A 336 -17.13 -2.26 3.86
CA SER A 336 -17.92 -2.47 5.05
C SER A 336 -18.57 -3.85 5.01
N VAL A 337 -18.29 -4.69 6.00
CA VAL A 337 -18.88 -6.02 6.16
C VAL A 337 -19.90 -5.96 7.28
N THR A 338 -21.13 -6.32 6.97
CA THR A 338 -22.30 -6.15 7.83
C THR A 338 -22.97 -7.50 8.06
N VAL A 339 -23.30 -7.81 9.33
CA VAL A 339 -24.07 -9.00 9.68
C VAL A 339 -25.38 -8.66 10.40
N SER A 340 -26.46 -9.36 10.04
CA SER A 340 -27.83 -9.11 10.50
C SER A 340 -28.40 -10.35 11.19
N PRO A 341 -28.36 -10.43 12.54
CA PRO A 341 -28.72 -11.64 13.29
C PRO A 341 -30.22 -11.78 13.58
N ALA A 342 -31.04 -10.74 13.39
CA ALA A 342 -32.43 -10.67 13.87
C ALA A 342 -33.41 -11.71 13.29
N SER A 343 -33.05 -12.39 12.19
CA SER A 343 -33.82 -13.48 11.58
C SER A 343 -33.21 -14.87 11.82
N LEU A 344 -32.10 -14.94 12.56
CA LEU A 344 -31.35 -16.16 12.82
C LEU A 344 -31.70 -16.75 14.19
N SER A 345 -31.80 -18.08 14.22
CA SER A 345 -31.86 -18.84 15.47
C SER A 345 -30.51 -18.83 16.19
N VAL A 346 -30.51 -19.18 17.47
CA VAL A 346 -29.26 -19.41 18.24
C VAL A 346 -28.44 -20.53 17.58
N GLY A 347 -27.16 -20.27 17.29
CA GLY A 347 -26.26 -21.20 16.60
C GLY A 347 -25.07 -20.52 15.92
N ASP A 348 -24.26 -21.33 15.25
CA ASP A 348 -23.05 -20.92 14.52
C ASP A 348 -23.30 -20.79 13.01
N TYR A 349 -22.97 -19.61 12.47
CA TYR A 349 -23.15 -19.26 11.07
C TYR A 349 -21.79 -18.94 10.44
N GLN A 350 -21.59 -19.41 9.21
CA GLN A 350 -20.36 -19.21 8.46
C GLN A 350 -20.70 -18.72 7.06
N GLY A 351 -19.99 -17.69 6.61
CA GLY A 351 -20.09 -17.19 5.25
C GLY A 351 -18.72 -16.84 4.69
N THR A 352 -18.58 -17.02 3.38
CA THR A 352 -17.38 -16.64 2.63
C THR A 352 -17.76 -15.60 1.59
N VAL A 353 -17.10 -14.45 1.66
CA VAL A 353 -17.14 -13.43 0.60
C VAL A 353 -15.99 -13.71 -0.34
N HIS A 354 -16.32 -14.03 -1.58
CA HIS A 354 -15.36 -14.25 -2.66
C HIS A 354 -15.17 -12.93 -3.39
N PHE A 355 -13.93 -12.55 -3.69
CA PHE A 355 -13.58 -11.39 -4.51
C PHE A 355 -13.00 -11.85 -5.83
N GLU A 356 -13.38 -11.20 -6.93
CA GLU A 356 -12.95 -11.53 -8.29
C GLU A 356 -12.50 -10.27 -9.02
N SER A 357 -11.45 -10.37 -9.84
CA SER A 357 -11.03 -9.32 -10.77
C SER A 357 -11.67 -9.55 -12.14
N VAL A 358 -12.42 -8.59 -12.64
CA VAL A 358 -13.12 -8.70 -13.93
C VAL A 358 -12.10 -8.68 -15.07
N GLY A 359 -12.01 -9.78 -15.83
CA GLY A 359 -11.08 -9.92 -16.95
C GLY A 359 -9.64 -10.32 -16.58
N GLY A 360 -9.33 -10.52 -15.30
CA GLY A 360 -8.07 -11.10 -14.84
C GLY A 360 -8.07 -12.64 -14.90
N ALA A 361 -6.88 -13.24 -14.92
CA ALA A 361 -6.72 -14.69 -14.80
C ALA A 361 -6.24 -15.06 -13.39
N GLY A 362 -7.12 -15.63 -12.57
CA GLY A 362 -6.81 -16.13 -11.22
C GLY A 362 -8.03 -16.16 -10.29
N GLU A 363 -7.97 -16.99 -9.26
CA GLU A 363 -8.87 -16.93 -8.11
C GLU A 363 -8.48 -15.72 -7.24
N GLY A 364 -9.43 -14.84 -6.92
CA GLY A 364 -9.18 -13.70 -6.05
C GLY A 364 -9.25 -14.06 -4.56
N PRO A 365 -8.97 -13.11 -3.65
CA PRO A 365 -8.93 -13.37 -2.21
C PRO A 365 -10.33 -13.72 -1.66
N GLN A 366 -10.34 -14.49 -0.58
CA GLN A 366 -11.55 -14.83 0.17
C GLN A 366 -11.52 -14.18 1.54
N LEU A 367 -12.69 -13.72 2.00
CA LEU A 367 -12.92 -13.27 3.37
C LEU A 367 -13.84 -14.26 4.09
N LEU A 368 -13.32 -14.87 5.16
CA LEU A 368 -14.06 -15.79 6.02
C LEU A 368 -14.80 -15.01 7.11
N VAL A 369 -16.11 -15.24 7.27
CA VAL A 369 -16.93 -14.58 8.29
C VAL A 369 -17.63 -15.60 9.16
N SER A 370 -17.35 -15.58 10.47
CA SER A 370 -18.09 -16.35 11.47
C SER A 370 -19.02 -15.45 12.28
N LEU A 371 -20.28 -15.86 12.42
CA LEU A 371 -21.26 -15.22 13.29
C LEU A 371 -21.78 -16.25 14.30
N HIS A 372 -21.52 -16.00 15.59
CA HIS A 372 -22.08 -16.76 16.70
C HIS A 372 -23.34 -16.05 17.21
N VAL A 373 -24.52 -16.61 16.92
CA VAL A 373 -25.80 -16.10 17.41
C VAL A 373 -26.12 -16.77 18.73
N VAL A 374 -26.23 -15.98 19.79
CA VAL A 374 -26.52 -16.46 21.16
C VAL A 374 -27.93 -16.06 21.60
N ALA A 375 -28.44 -16.75 22.62
CA ALA A 375 -29.63 -16.26 23.32
C ALA A 375 -29.33 -14.89 23.97
N SER A 376 -30.33 -14.02 24.05
CA SER A 376 -30.26 -12.78 24.80
C SER A 376 -29.81 -13.01 26.25
N GLY A 377 -29.23 -12.00 26.88
CA GLY A 377 -28.96 -12.05 28.32
C GLY A 377 -30.28 -12.13 29.11
N GLN A 378 -30.39 -13.07 30.05
CA GLN A 378 -31.61 -13.29 30.82
C GLN A 378 -31.23 -13.43 32.30
N LEU A 379 -31.86 -12.62 33.16
CA LEU A 379 -31.70 -12.73 34.61
C LEU A 379 -32.76 -13.65 35.20
N VAL A 380 -32.33 -14.52 36.11
CA VAL A 380 -33.19 -15.32 36.98
C VAL A 380 -32.80 -15.02 38.42
N LEU A 381 -33.82 -14.78 39.26
CA LEU A 381 -33.68 -14.42 40.67
C LEU A 381 -34.30 -15.53 41.54
N THR A 382 -33.56 -15.97 42.56
CA THR A 382 -34.01 -17.02 43.50
C THR A 382 -33.58 -16.69 44.93
N PRO A 383 -34.50 -16.66 45.92
CA PRO A 383 -35.96 -16.88 45.81
C PRO A 383 -36.70 -15.72 45.12
N SER A 384 -37.99 -15.93 44.80
CA SER A 384 -38.84 -14.91 44.16
C SER A 384 -39.45 -13.88 45.14
N ALA A 385 -39.38 -14.15 46.44
CA ALA A 385 -39.82 -13.26 47.51
C ALA A 385 -38.98 -13.50 48.78
N LEU A 386 -38.95 -12.52 49.68
CA LEU A 386 -38.28 -12.60 50.98
C LEU A 386 -39.25 -12.21 52.10
N SER A 387 -39.08 -12.83 53.28
CA SER A 387 -39.91 -12.57 54.45
C SER A 387 -39.07 -12.52 55.72
N PHE A 388 -39.18 -11.41 56.44
CA PHE A 388 -38.46 -11.15 57.69
C PHE A 388 -39.45 -11.02 58.85
N THR A 389 -39.09 -11.57 59.99
CA THR A 389 -39.82 -11.36 61.26
C THR A 389 -38.81 -10.97 62.31
N THR A 390 -39.13 -9.94 63.10
CA THR A 390 -38.27 -9.47 64.19
C THR A 390 -39.08 -8.84 65.31
N THR A 391 -38.47 -8.65 66.48
CA THR A 391 -39.03 -7.82 67.55
C THR A 391 -38.60 -6.35 67.38
N GLN A 392 -39.41 -5.42 67.89
CA GLN A 392 -39.10 -4.00 67.85
C GLN A 392 -37.72 -3.70 68.45
N GLY A 393 -36.92 -2.91 67.73
CA GLY A 393 -35.56 -2.53 68.13
C GLY A 393 -34.46 -3.54 67.80
N GLN A 394 -34.79 -4.74 67.29
CA GLN A 394 -33.81 -5.75 66.86
C GLN A 394 -33.82 -5.94 65.34
N ASN A 395 -32.65 -5.89 64.70
CA ASN A 395 -32.54 -6.19 63.26
C ASN A 395 -32.54 -7.73 63.04
N PRO A 396 -33.36 -8.26 62.11
CA PRO A 396 -33.33 -9.68 61.78
C PRO A 396 -32.05 -10.05 61.02
N PRO A 397 -31.63 -11.33 61.02
CA PRO A 397 -30.51 -11.80 60.21
C PRO A 397 -30.70 -11.48 58.71
N PRO A 398 -29.66 -11.01 58.00
CA PRO A 398 -29.74 -10.76 56.56
C PRO A 398 -30.08 -12.02 55.76
N GLN A 399 -30.96 -11.90 54.77
CA GLN A 399 -31.26 -12.96 53.81
C GLN A 399 -30.45 -12.78 52.52
N SER A 400 -30.40 -13.82 51.69
CA SER A 400 -29.62 -13.81 50.45
C SER A 400 -30.48 -14.17 49.25
N LEU A 401 -30.22 -13.46 48.16
CA LEU A 401 -30.87 -13.60 46.86
C LEU A 401 -29.79 -13.95 45.83
N THR A 402 -29.99 -15.02 45.07
CA THR A 402 -29.07 -15.39 43.98
C THR A 402 -29.59 -14.79 42.68
N LEU A 403 -28.75 -13.99 42.03
CA LEU A 403 -28.92 -13.58 40.63
C LEU A 403 -28.12 -14.54 39.77
N TYR A 404 -28.74 -15.06 38.72
CA TYR A 404 -28.15 -15.97 37.76
C TYR A 404 -28.40 -15.45 36.34
N ASN A 405 -27.36 -15.37 35.51
CA ASN A 405 -27.54 -15.15 34.08
C ASN A 405 -27.65 -16.50 33.36
N ASN A 406 -28.87 -16.89 32.98
CA ASN A 406 -29.12 -18.11 32.20
C ASN A 406 -29.15 -17.84 30.67
N GLY A 407 -28.92 -16.60 30.26
CA GLY A 407 -28.83 -16.18 28.86
C GLY A 407 -27.44 -16.35 28.25
N GLY A 408 -27.32 -16.01 26.96
CA GLY A 408 -26.10 -16.19 26.17
C GLY A 408 -25.21 -14.94 26.03
N LEU A 409 -25.68 -13.76 26.43
CA LEU A 409 -24.87 -12.53 26.52
C LEU A 409 -24.63 -12.10 27.97
N THR A 410 -23.53 -11.38 28.18
CA THR A 410 -23.23 -10.70 29.45
C THR A 410 -24.29 -9.64 29.76
N VAL A 411 -24.86 -9.70 30.95
CA VAL A 411 -25.88 -8.74 31.43
C VAL A 411 -25.25 -7.76 32.42
N GLY A 412 -25.34 -6.46 32.12
CA GLY A 412 -25.20 -5.41 33.13
C GLY A 412 -26.51 -5.23 33.89
N TRP A 413 -26.45 -5.20 35.21
CA TRP A 413 -27.63 -5.11 36.07
C TRP A 413 -27.49 -4.03 37.14
N SER A 414 -28.63 -3.47 37.55
CA SER A 414 -28.77 -2.54 38.67
C SER A 414 -29.95 -2.93 39.56
N LEU A 415 -29.93 -2.46 40.80
CA LEU A 415 -30.91 -2.73 41.84
C LEU A 415 -31.27 -1.44 42.57
N THR A 416 -32.57 -1.17 42.70
CA THR A 416 -33.13 -0.15 43.59
C THR A 416 -34.10 -0.79 44.58
N SER A 417 -34.02 -0.43 45.86
CA SER A 417 -35.06 -0.75 46.83
C SER A 417 -36.16 0.33 46.83
N SER A 418 -37.39 -0.09 47.10
CA SER A 418 -38.56 0.76 47.32
C SER A 418 -39.37 0.19 48.49
N THR A 419 -40.08 1.04 49.23
CA THR A 419 -40.86 0.66 50.41
C THR A 419 -42.21 1.39 50.37
N SER A 420 -43.30 0.70 50.72
CA SER A 420 -44.66 1.25 50.59
C SER A 420 -44.94 2.44 51.52
N ASP A 421 -44.17 2.54 52.61
CA ASP A 421 -44.18 3.66 53.56
C ASP A 421 -43.13 4.73 53.23
N ASN A 422 -42.33 4.56 52.18
CA ASN A 422 -41.12 5.33 51.86
C ASN A 422 -40.06 5.32 52.98
N GLY A 423 -40.13 4.36 53.91
CA GLY A 423 -39.19 4.24 55.02
C GLY A 423 -37.84 3.65 54.61
N PRO A 424 -36.71 4.08 55.21
CA PRO A 424 -35.35 3.63 54.86
C PRO A 424 -34.98 2.28 55.52
N TRP A 425 -35.93 1.36 55.66
CA TRP A 425 -35.75 0.10 56.38
C TRP A 425 -35.25 -1.06 55.50
N LEU A 426 -35.34 -0.97 54.17
CA LEU A 426 -34.94 -2.01 53.23
C LEU A 426 -33.65 -1.65 52.46
N GLY A 427 -32.59 -2.42 52.66
CA GLY A 427 -31.32 -2.28 51.94
C GLY A 427 -30.85 -3.60 51.32
N ALA A 428 -30.04 -3.51 50.25
CA ALA A 428 -29.45 -4.68 49.60
C ALA A 428 -28.08 -4.34 48.99
N THR A 429 -27.16 -5.30 48.96
CA THR A 429 -25.81 -5.15 48.39
C THR A 429 -25.32 -6.43 47.70
N PRO A 430 -24.57 -6.36 46.58
CA PRO A 430 -24.29 -5.15 45.79
C PRO A 430 -25.55 -4.59 45.09
N THR A 431 -25.50 -3.32 44.69
CA THR A 431 -26.61 -2.62 44.00
C THR A 431 -26.44 -2.56 42.48
N SER A 432 -25.32 -3.01 41.94
CA SER A 432 -25.09 -3.16 40.50
C SER A 432 -23.96 -4.14 40.23
N GLY A 433 -23.84 -4.57 38.97
CA GLY A 433 -22.72 -5.39 38.51
C GLY A 433 -22.89 -5.86 37.07
N THR A 434 -22.02 -6.79 36.66
CA THR A 434 -22.12 -7.51 35.40
C THR A 434 -22.12 -9.01 35.65
N LEU A 435 -22.86 -9.77 34.84
CA LEU A 435 -22.92 -11.23 34.89
C LEU A 435 -22.68 -11.80 33.50
N ALA A 436 -21.55 -12.46 33.31
CA ALA A 436 -21.28 -13.27 32.11
C ALA A 436 -22.31 -14.43 31.98
N PRO A 437 -22.47 -15.03 30.80
CA PRO A 437 -23.30 -16.23 30.61
C PRO A 437 -22.94 -17.32 31.63
N GLY A 438 -23.95 -17.90 32.29
CA GLY A 438 -23.76 -18.94 33.31
C GLY A 438 -23.28 -18.43 34.69
N ALA A 439 -22.91 -17.16 34.82
CA ALA A 439 -22.40 -16.59 36.07
C ALA A 439 -23.52 -16.33 37.10
N ARG A 440 -23.14 -16.33 38.39
CA ARG A 440 -24.02 -16.07 39.53
C ARG A 440 -23.41 -15.03 40.47
N VAL A 441 -24.26 -14.23 41.10
CA VAL A 441 -23.88 -13.35 42.22
C VAL A 441 -24.90 -13.43 43.34
N THR A 442 -24.44 -13.38 44.58
CA THR A 442 -25.30 -13.33 45.77
C THR A 442 -25.48 -11.88 46.20
N VAL A 443 -26.72 -11.40 46.19
CA VAL A 443 -27.14 -10.13 46.79
C VAL A 443 -27.61 -10.40 48.21
N LYS A 444 -26.99 -9.73 49.18
CA LYS A 444 -27.41 -9.76 50.60
C LYS A 444 -28.45 -8.68 50.82
N VAL A 445 -29.59 -9.06 51.40
CA VAL A 445 -30.72 -8.19 51.74
C VAL A 445 -30.76 -8.02 53.25
N GLN A 446 -30.79 -6.78 53.71
CA GLN A 446 -30.71 -6.39 55.10
C GLN A 446 -31.85 -5.46 55.49
N ILE A 447 -32.30 -5.59 56.72
CA ILE A 447 -33.39 -4.80 57.30
C ILE A 447 -32.84 -3.91 58.41
N ASN A 448 -33.27 -2.65 58.43
CA ASN A 448 -33.04 -1.72 59.52
C ASN A 448 -34.38 -1.40 60.21
N VAL A 449 -34.62 -1.95 61.40
CA VAL A 449 -35.86 -1.77 62.17
C VAL A 449 -35.89 -0.47 62.98
N ALA A 450 -34.80 0.32 62.97
CA ALA A 450 -34.68 1.51 63.81
C ALA A 450 -35.80 2.52 63.50
N GLY A 451 -36.59 2.87 64.53
CA GLY A 451 -37.74 3.78 64.41
C GLY A 451 -39.03 3.14 63.87
N LEU A 452 -39.03 1.85 63.53
CA LEU A 452 -40.27 1.16 63.16
C LEU A 452 -41.13 0.82 64.40
N ALA A 453 -42.44 0.97 64.24
CA ALA A 453 -43.43 0.52 65.21
C ALA A 453 -43.76 -0.96 64.98
N PRO A 454 -44.37 -1.65 65.95
CA PRO A 454 -44.93 -2.98 65.72
C PRO A 454 -46.00 -2.94 64.63
N GLY A 455 -45.90 -3.83 63.64
CA GLY A 455 -46.72 -3.77 62.43
C GLY A 455 -46.19 -4.64 61.30
N SER A 456 -46.81 -4.52 60.12
CA SER A 456 -46.40 -5.20 58.88
C SER A 456 -45.99 -4.16 57.84
N TYR A 457 -44.84 -4.39 57.21
CA TYR A 457 -44.20 -3.52 56.25
C TYR A 457 -43.97 -4.27 54.93
N GLN A 458 -44.11 -3.57 53.81
CA GLN A 458 -43.91 -4.11 52.46
C GLN A 458 -42.93 -3.25 51.67
N GLY A 459 -42.03 -3.90 50.95
CA GLY A 459 -41.09 -3.26 50.05
C GLY A 459 -40.75 -4.18 48.88
N SER A 460 -40.03 -3.62 47.92
CA SER A 460 -39.67 -4.28 46.67
C SER A 460 -38.21 -4.02 46.32
N LEU A 461 -37.54 -5.05 45.84
CA LEU A 461 -36.22 -4.98 45.22
C LEU A 461 -36.40 -5.07 43.71
N ILE A 462 -36.15 -3.97 43.01
CA ILE A 462 -36.37 -3.85 41.57
C ILE A 462 -35.03 -4.00 40.86
N PHE A 463 -34.86 -5.11 40.15
CA PHE A 463 -33.70 -5.41 39.32
C PHE A 463 -33.96 -4.96 37.88
N SER A 464 -33.01 -4.23 37.29
CA SER A 464 -33.09 -3.73 35.92
C SER A 464 -31.86 -4.18 35.11
N ALA A 465 -32.09 -4.59 33.86
CA ALA A 465 -31.07 -5.06 32.93
C ALA A 465 -31.45 -4.72 31.48
N GLY A 466 -31.02 -3.54 31.01
CA GLY A 466 -31.47 -3.00 29.73
C GLY A 466 -32.98 -2.78 29.73
N ALA A 467 -33.71 -3.47 28.84
CA ALA A 467 -35.17 -3.46 28.79
C ALA A 467 -35.84 -4.39 29.82
N LEU A 468 -35.10 -5.35 30.39
CA LEU A 468 -35.63 -6.30 31.37
C LEU A 468 -35.78 -5.62 32.74
N LYS A 469 -36.92 -5.86 33.39
CA LYS A 469 -37.18 -5.51 34.80
C LYS A 469 -37.79 -6.68 35.52
N GLN A 470 -37.30 -6.99 36.72
CA GLN A 470 -37.87 -8.01 37.58
C GLN A 470 -37.90 -7.54 39.02
N GLU A 471 -38.98 -7.86 39.72
CA GLU A 471 -39.27 -7.37 41.07
C GLU A 471 -39.30 -8.55 42.06
N ILE A 472 -38.69 -8.35 43.23
CA ILE A 472 -38.71 -9.29 44.35
C ILE A 472 -39.40 -8.60 45.52
N THR A 473 -40.56 -9.12 45.92
CA THR A 473 -41.32 -8.60 47.06
C THR A 473 -40.63 -8.99 48.37
N VAL A 474 -40.55 -8.03 49.31
CA VAL A 474 -40.02 -8.20 50.65
C VAL A 474 -41.09 -7.83 51.66
N THR A 475 -41.39 -8.77 52.56
CA THR A 475 -42.30 -8.56 53.69
C THR A 475 -41.51 -8.50 55.00
N LEU A 476 -41.89 -7.61 55.90
CA LEU A 476 -41.32 -7.48 57.23
C LEU A 476 -42.43 -7.39 58.28
N THR A 477 -42.40 -8.29 59.26
CA THR A 477 -43.27 -8.24 60.44
C THR A 477 -42.44 -7.82 61.65
N VAL A 478 -42.78 -6.66 62.23
CA VAL A 478 -42.21 -6.16 63.48
C VAL A 478 -43.18 -6.50 64.61
N GLN A 479 -42.76 -7.37 65.52
CA GLN A 479 -43.52 -7.75 66.71
C GLN A 479 -43.30 -6.74 67.84
N THR A 480 -44.29 -6.59 68.70
CA THR A 480 -44.16 -5.84 69.96
C THR A 480 -43.02 -6.40 70.79
N LEU A 481 -42.19 -5.54 71.38
CA LEU A 481 -41.26 -5.99 72.41
C LEU A 481 -42.07 -6.48 73.61
N ALA A 482 -41.80 -7.71 74.07
CA ALA A 482 -42.45 -8.25 75.25
C ALA A 482 -41.77 -7.71 76.51
N LEU A 483 -42.54 -7.14 77.43
CA LEU A 483 -42.09 -6.55 78.69
C LEU A 483 -43.00 -7.01 79.83
N PRO A 484 -42.46 -7.24 81.04
CA PRO A 484 -43.30 -7.42 82.22
C PRO A 484 -43.94 -6.09 82.63
N THR A 485 -45.04 -6.15 83.37
CA THR A 485 -45.70 -4.95 83.91
C THR A 485 -46.07 -5.23 85.36
N ILE A 486 -45.52 -4.44 86.28
CA ILE A 486 -45.71 -4.63 87.71
C ILE A 486 -47.00 -3.92 88.13
N SER A 487 -47.86 -4.64 88.84
CA SER A 487 -48.98 -4.09 89.61
C SER A 487 -48.87 -4.58 91.06
N VAL A 488 -49.31 -3.76 92.02
CA VAL A 488 -49.30 -4.08 93.45
C VAL A 488 -50.65 -3.77 94.08
N GLU A 489 -51.17 -4.70 94.88
CA GLU A 489 -52.43 -4.50 95.61
C GLU A 489 -52.37 -5.15 97.01
N PRO A 490 -52.72 -4.43 98.10
CA PRO A 490 -53.04 -3.00 98.14
C PRO A 490 -51.79 -2.11 97.96
N ALA A 491 -51.99 -0.88 97.47
CA ALA A 491 -50.93 0.12 97.33
C ALA A 491 -50.64 0.91 98.63
N ILE A 492 -51.44 0.69 99.69
CA ILE A 492 -51.22 1.26 101.02
C ILE A 492 -51.46 0.15 102.07
N LEU A 493 -50.53 0.03 103.02
CA LEU A 493 -50.64 -0.79 104.23
C LEU A 493 -50.77 0.11 105.46
N ILE A 494 -51.57 -0.28 106.44
CA ILE A 494 -51.86 0.54 107.63
C ILE A 494 -51.78 -0.32 108.89
N PHE A 495 -50.72 -0.12 109.68
CA PHE A 495 -50.48 -0.85 110.92
C PHE A 495 -50.81 0.03 112.14
N ASP A 496 -51.92 -0.24 112.82
CA ASP A 496 -52.19 0.25 114.17
C ASP A 496 -51.60 -0.74 115.20
N VAL A 497 -50.60 -0.32 115.98
CA VAL A 497 -49.83 -1.22 116.84
C VAL A 497 -49.76 -0.74 118.29
N PRO A 498 -50.29 -1.50 119.27
CA PRO A 498 -50.07 -1.23 120.69
C PRO A 498 -48.58 -1.27 121.04
N HIS A 499 -48.09 -0.26 121.77
CA HIS A 499 -46.68 -0.13 122.14
C HIS A 499 -46.10 -1.39 122.81
N GLY A 500 -44.96 -1.86 122.31
CA GLY A 500 -44.27 -3.06 122.80
C GLY A 500 -44.79 -4.39 122.24
N THR A 501 -45.71 -4.37 121.28
CA THR A 501 -46.19 -5.58 120.57
C THR A 501 -45.62 -5.69 119.15
N THR A 502 -45.65 -6.90 118.58
CA THR A 502 -45.40 -7.12 117.15
C THR A 502 -46.76 -7.23 116.44
N PRO A 503 -47.03 -6.44 115.39
CA PRO A 503 -48.30 -6.51 114.68
C PRO A 503 -48.47 -7.82 113.92
N ALA A 504 -49.71 -8.14 113.55
CA ALA A 504 -49.98 -9.15 112.54
C ALA A 504 -49.32 -8.74 111.20
N ALA A 505 -48.97 -9.73 110.38
CA ALA A 505 -48.43 -9.45 109.06
C ALA A 505 -49.55 -9.00 108.11
N GLU A 506 -49.32 -7.89 107.41
CA GLU A 506 -50.12 -7.56 106.23
C GLU A 506 -49.43 -8.10 104.97
N THR A 507 -50.16 -8.10 103.85
CA THR A 507 -49.70 -8.71 102.60
C THR A 507 -49.93 -7.81 101.40
N VAL A 508 -48.93 -7.72 100.54
CA VAL A 508 -49.02 -7.12 99.20
C VAL A 508 -49.00 -8.25 98.17
N THR A 509 -49.95 -8.23 97.24
CA THR A 509 -49.91 -9.07 96.05
C THR A 509 -49.19 -8.33 94.93
N ILE A 510 -48.11 -8.92 94.40
CA ILE A 510 -47.38 -8.44 93.23
C ILE A 510 -47.88 -9.24 92.02
N THR A 511 -48.44 -8.56 91.02
CA THR A 511 -49.01 -9.19 89.82
C THR A 511 -48.23 -8.78 88.58
N ASN A 512 -47.87 -9.74 87.73
CA ASN A 512 -47.32 -9.46 86.41
C ASN A 512 -48.44 -9.29 85.37
N GLY A 513 -48.85 -8.05 85.14
CA GLY A 513 -49.83 -7.69 84.10
C GLY A 513 -49.23 -7.58 82.68
N GLY A 514 -47.93 -7.85 82.51
CA GLY A 514 -47.24 -7.73 81.23
C GLY A 514 -47.32 -8.98 80.35
N ASN A 515 -46.50 -9.03 79.31
CA ASN A 515 -46.44 -10.14 78.35
C ASN A 515 -45.07 -10.85 78.28
N ALA A 516 -44.10 -10.45 79.13
CA ALA A 516 -42.89 -11.20 79.41
C ALA A 516 -42.81 -11.60 80.90
N PRO A 517 -41.99 -12.60 81.30
CA PRO A 517 -41.84 -12.98 82.70
C PRO A 517 -41.16 -11.87 83.53
N LEU A 518 -41.65 -11.64 84.74
CA LEU A 518 -41.16 -10.64 85.69
C LEU A 518 -40.21 -11.29 86.70
N ASN A 519 -38.97 -10.78 86.84
CA ASN A 519 -38.16 -11.08 88.02
C ASN A 519 -38.27 -9.88 88.96
N TRP A 520 -38.91 -10.03 90.10
CA TRP A 520 -39.20 -8.88 90.96
C TRP A 520 -38.27 -8.84 92.18
N ILE A 521 -38.05 -7.62 92.68
CA ILE A 521 -37.42 -7.32 93.97
C ILE A 521 -38.25 -6.24 94.66
N ILE A 522 -38.38 -6.31 95.98
CA ILE A 522 -39.03 -5.30 96.81
C ILE A 522 -38.03 -4.75 97.84
N THR A 523 -37.89 -3.42 97.91
CA THR A 523 -36.93 -2.74 98.78
C THR A 523 -37.58 -1.58 99.54
N ALA A 524 -37.16 -1.34 100.79
CA ALA A 524 -37.62 -0.22 101.60
C ALA A 524 -36.67 0.99 101.53
N ASP A 525 -37.21 2.20 101.53
CA ASP A 525 -36.47 3.48 101.49
C ASP A 525 -35.96 3.93 102.87
N GLN A 526 -34.91 3.27 103.38
CA GLN A 526 -34.31 3.52 104.70
C GLN A 526 -35.29 3.30 105.86
N SER A 527 -35.69 2.04 106.05
CA SER A 527 -36.59 1.65 107.14
C SER A 527 -35.94 1.71 108.53
N ASP A 528 -36.16 2.81 109.23
CA ASP A 528 -36.16 2.88 110.70
C ASP A 528 -37.59 3.24 111.15
N PRO A 529 -38.33 2.33 111.81
CA PRO A 529 -37.97 0.97 112.21
C PRO A 529 -37.83 0.01 111.03
N PRO A 530 -37.04 -1.07 111.16
CA PRO A 530 -36.87 -2.04 110.09
C PRO A 530 -38.16 -2.81 109.78
N LEU A 531 -38.41 -3.05 108.49
CA LEU A 531 -39.48 -3.92 108.02
C LEU A 531 -38.93 -5.32 107.73
N LYS A 532 -39.60 -6.36 108.23
CA LYS A 532 -39.38 -7.72 107.74
C LYS A 532 -40.24 -7.93 106.51
N ILE A 533 -39.60 -8.22 105.39
CA ILE A 533 -40.27 -8.54 104.12
C ILE A 533 -40.02 -10.01 103.81
N THR A 534 -41.02 -10.76 103.37
CA THR A 534 -40.85 -12.18 103.04
C THR A 534 -41.84 -12.61 101.95
N PRO A 535 -41.37 -13.00 100.73
CA PRO A 535 -40.00 -12.92 100.22
C PRO A 535 -39.60 -11.49 99.77
N GLU A 536 -38.30 -11.17 99.83
CA GLU A 536 -37.74 -9.88 99.35
C GLU A 536 -37.52 -9.83 97.82
N SER A 537 -37.48 -10.98 97.15
CA SER A 537 -37.41 -11.06 95.69
C SER A 537 -37.93 -12.41 95.20
N GLY A 538 -38.25 -12.51 93.91
CA GLY A 538 -38.73 -13.73 93.30
C GLY A 538 -38.81 -13.69 91.78
N GLY A 539 -39.51 -14.68 91.23
CA GLY A 539 -39.68 -14.87 89.79
C GLY A 539 -38.75 -15.95 89.19
N PRO A 540 -38.87 -16.24 87.88
CA PRO A 540 -39.71 -15.52 86.92
C PRO A 540 -41.20 -15.75 87.13
N LEU A 541 -41.95 -14.67 87.35
CA LEU A 541 -43.40 -14.66 87.49
C LEU A 541 -44.03 -14.54 86.09
N ALA A 542 -44.75 -15.55 85.64
CA ALA A 542 -45.32 -15.58 84.29
C ALA A 542 -46.40 -14.50 84.07
N PRO A 543 -46.66 -14.08 82.81
CA PRO A 543 -47.78 -13.20 82.46
C PRO A 543 -49.11 -13.65 83.09
N GLY A 544 -49.81 -12.71 83.73
CA GLY A 544 -51.09 -12.97 84.39
C GLY A 544 -51.00 -13.80 85.67
N GLN A 545 -49.81 -13.98 86.25
CA GLN A 545 -49.63 -14.62 87.56
C GLN A 545 -49.26 -13.57 88.62
N ASP A 546 -49.53 -13.93 89.87
CA ASP A 546 -49.30 -13.12 91.05
C ASP A 546 -48.47 -13.86 92.11
N VAL A 547 -48.00 -13.11 93.11
CA VAL A 547 -47.33 -13.64 94.30
C VAL A 547 -47.59 -12.73 95.50
N THR A 548 -47.89 -13.34 96.64
CA THR A 548 -48.12 -12.61 97.89
C THR A 548 -46.81 -12.44 98.66
N VAL A 549 -46.52 -11.21 99.08
CA VAL A 549 -45.40 -10.82 99.92
C VAL A 549 -45.92 -10.40 101.29
N SER A 550 -45.36 -10.96 102.35
CA SER A 550 -45.71 -10.65 103.73
C SER A 550 -44.81 -9.53 104.29
N ILE A 551 -45.43 -8.54 104.94
CA ILE A 551 -44.78 -7.35 105.52
C ILE A 551 -45.06 -7.30 107.04
N VAL A 552 -44.01 -7.18 107.85
CA VAL A 552 -44.11 -7.06 109.32
C VAL A 552 -43.17 -5.95 109.83
N PRO A 553 -43.69 -4.85 110.40
CA PRO A 553 -42.89 -3.87 111.14
C PRO A 553 -42.21 -4.45 112.40
N MET A 554 -40.92 -4.17 112.59
CA MET A 554 -40.16 -4.56 113.79
C MET A 554 -40.01 -3.38 114.76
N LEU A 555 -40.99 -3.22 115.67
CA LEU A 555 -41.18 -1.98 116.45
C LEU A 555 -40.49 -1.95 117.83
N SER A 556 -39.51 -2.82 118.08
CA SER A 556 -38.93 -3.06 119.41
C SER A 556 -38.16 -1.90 120.04
N GLN A 557 -37.94 -0.79 119.31
CA GLN A 557 -37.28 0.42 119.81
C GLN A 557 -38.06 1.72 119.50
N VAL A 558 -39.29 1.64 119.01
CA VAL A 558 -40.10 2.81 118.62
C VAL A 558 -40.93 3.32 119.81
N PRO A 559 -40.87 4.62 120.18
CA PRO A 559 -41.69 5.18 121.24
C PRO A 559 -43.20 5.13 120.96
N ALA A 560 -44.02 5.05 122.00
CA ALA A 560 -45.47 5.22 121.91
C ALA A 560 -45.85 6.62 121.39
N ASN A 561 -46.98 6.72 120.68
CA ASN A 561 -47.45 7.91 119.95
C ASN A 561 -46.54 8.36 118.78
N THR A 562 -45.84 7.42 118.14
CA THR A 562 -45.04 7.70 116.93
C THR A 562 -45.81 7.28 115.67
N SER A 563 -45.89 8.17 114.68
CA SER A 563 -46.37 7.86 113.33
C SER A 563 -45.20 7.78 112.35
N LEU A 564 -45.17 6.73 111.54
CA LEU A 564 -44.10 6.43 110.57
C LEU A 564 -44.70 6.22 109.19
N SER A 565 -43.93 6.60 108.16
CA SER A 565 -44.30 6.48 106.75
C SER A 565 -43.09 5.97 105.98
N LEU A 566 -43.25 4.84 105.29
CA LEU A 566 -42.19 4.20 104.49
C LEU A 566 -42.72 3.87 103.09
N THR A 567 -41.83 3.81 102.11
CA THR A 567 -42.12 3.42 100.74
C THR A 567 -41.42 2.12 100.39
N LEU A 568 -42.20 1.06 100.17
CA LEU A 568 -41.69 -0.14 99.52
C LEU A 568 -41.70 0.08 98.02
N THR A 569 -40.56 -0.09 97.34
CA THR A 569 -40.46 -0.04 95.88
C THR A 569 -40.35 -1.46 95.34
N VAL A 570 -41.29 -1.86 94.48
CA VAL A 570 -41.27 -3.12 93.73
C VAL A 570 -40.76 -2.85 92.31
N ALA A 571 -39.66 -3.48 91.93
CA ALA A 571 -38.99 -3.25 90.64
C ALA A 571 -38.63 -4.56 89.92
N GLU A 572 -38.40 -4.47 88.61
CA GLU A 572 -37.79 -5.55 87.82
C GLU A 572 -36.30 -5.67 88.17
N ARG A 573 -35.83 -6.90 88.35
CA ARG A 573 -34.51 -7.28 88.86
C ARG A 573 -33.52 -7.57 87.73
N ASP A 574 -33.99 -7.96 86.56
CA ASP A 574 -33.15 -8.08 85.36
C ASP A 574 -32.71 -6.69 84.90
N GLN A 575 -31.41 -6.42 84.97
CA GLN A 575 -30.82 -5.12 84.61
C GLN A 575 -31.05 -4.73 83.15
N ASN A 576 -31.31 -5.68 82.25
CA ASN A 576 -31.62 -5.41 80.84
C ASN A 576 -33.06 -4.89 80.65
N LEU A 577 -33.96 -5.18 81.60
CA LEU A 577 -35.38 -4.81 81.57
C LEU A 577 -35.73 -3.72 82.59
N ALA A 578 -34.94 -3.55 83.66
CA ALA A 578 -35.20 -2.61 84.75
C ALA A 578 -35.36 -1.13 84.31
N SER A 579 -34.76 -0.72 83.20
CA SER A 579 -34.93 0.62 82.61
C SER A 579 -36.16 0.77 81.71
N LEU A 580 -36.81 -0.34 81.34
CA LEU A 580 -37.97 -0.42 80.46
C LEU A 580 -39.27 -0.72 81.22
N VAL A 581 -39.17 -1.09 82.49
CA VAL A 581 -40.28 -1.54 83.34
C VAL A 581 -40.45 -0.57 84.51
N SER A 582 -41.57 0.16 84.54
CA SER A 582 -41.85 1.11 85.62
C SER A 582 -42.00 0.38 86.97
N PRO A 583 -41.22 0.77 88.01
CA PRO A 583 -41.41 0.23 89.34
C PRO A 583 -42.74 0.72 89.95
N GLN A 584 -43.29 -0.06 90.87
CA GLN A 584 -44.46 0.30 91.66
C GLN A 584 -44.05 0.62 93.11
N GLN A 585 -44.88 1.39 93.79
CA GLN A 585 -44.67 1.75 95.19
C GLN A 585 -45.85 1.32 96.05
N VAL A 586 -45.55 0.84 97.26
CA VAL A 586 -46.53 0.60 98.32
C VAL A 586 -46.16 1.48 99.51
N LEU A 587 -47.09 2.33 99.91
CA LEU A 587 -46.94 3.17 101.10
C LEU A 587 -47.26 2.35 102.35
N VAL A 588 -46.38 2.38 103.34
CA VAL A 588 -46.56 1.70 104.63
C VAL A 588 -46.69 2.76 105.70
N LEU A 589 -47.89 2.87 106.27
CA LEU A 589 -48.21 3.76 107.38
C LEU A 589 -48.26 2.95 108.67
N ILE A 590 -47.58 3.41 109.72
CA ILE A 590 -47.55 2.74 111.02
C ILE A 590 -47.86 3.76 112.10
N ALA A 591 -48.84 3.47 112.95
CA ALA A 591 -49.15 4.22 114.16
C ALA A 591 -48.87 3.35 115.39
N VAL A 592 -47.92 3.78 116.23
CA VAL A 592 -47.62 3.12 117.51
C VAL A 592 -48.44 3.81 118.60
N ILE A 593 -49.39 3.09 119.19
CA ILE A 593 -50.42 3.59 120.14
C ILE A 593 -50.07 3.16 121.58
#